data_AF-A0A8T5IB84-F1
#
_entry.id   AF-A0A8T5IB84-F1
#
_cell.length_a   1.000
_cell.length_b   1.000
_cell.length_c   1.000
_cell.angle_alpha   90.00
_cell.angle_beta   90.00
_cell.angle_gamma   90.00
#
_symmetry.space_group_name_H-M   'P 1'
#
loop_
_entity.id
_entity.type
_entity.pdbx_description
1 polymer ?
#
loop_
_entity_poly.entity_id
_entity_poly.type
_entity_poly.pdbx_seq_one_letter_code
_entity_poly.pdbx_strand_id
1 'polypeptide(L)'
;MVLRRVKFRKGMQKKFFDRVVAGMSSPSVRGILQFGFDVPYSTLKNYYSGVRLMPEDFFRDLCHLAKTDPDDLGVEFVSGSWGQVIGGRKGKRKKL
;
A
#
# COMPACT_ATOMS: atom_id res chain seq x y z
N MET A 1 -5.26 16.84 8.53
CA MET A 1 -5.62 15.53 7.94
C MET A 1 -4.81 14.47 8.68
N VAL A 2 -5.46 13.53 9.38
CA VAL A 2 -4.74 12.47 10.09
C VAL A 2 -4.28 11.43 9.07
N LEU A 3 -2.96 11.25 8.92
CA LEU A 3 -2.39 10.18 8.10
C LEU A 3 -2.62 8.84 8.81
N ARG A 4 -3.70 8.15 8.42
CA ARG A 4 -3.97 6.78 8.84
C ARG A 4 -3.41 5.80 7.82
N ARG A 5 -2.96 4.65 8.31
CA ARG A 5 -2.45 3.54 7.51
C ARG A 5 -3.37 2.34 7.69
N VAL A 6 -3.42 1.49 6.69
CA VAL A 6 -4.25 0.29 6.69
C VAL A 6 -3.38 -0.93 6.99
N LYS A 7 -3.75 -1.65 8.04
CA LYS A 7 -3.07 -2.86 8.48
C LYS A 7 -3.97 -4.07 8.21
N PHE A 8 -3.49 -4.92 7.33
CA PHE A 8 -4.13 -6.19 7.00
C PHE A 8 -3.64 -7.30 7.94
N ARG A 9 -4.47 -8.32 8.12
CA ARG A 9 -3.99 -9.62 8.64
C ARG A 9 -2.90 -10.18 7.72
N LYS A 10 -1.98 -10.97 8.29
CA LYS A 10 -0.83 -11.52 7.57
C LYS A 10 -1.30 -12.24 6.29
N GLY A 11 -0.74 -11.83 5.13
CA GLY A 11 -1.07 -12.39 3.81
C GLY A 11 -2.34 -11.85 3.16
N MET A 12 -3.21 -11.11 3.87
CA MET A 12 -4.46 -10.58 3.30
C MET A 12 -4.24 -9.38 2.39
N GLN A 13 -3.19 -8.58 2.62
CA GLN A 13 -2.86 -7.44 1.76
C GLN A 13 -2.55 -7.88 0.33
N LYS A 14 -1.80 -8.98 0.17
CA LYS A 14 -1.52 -9.56 -1.15
C LYS A 14 -2.79 -10.02 -1.84
N LYS A 15 -3.64 -10.77 -1.13
CA LYS A 15 -4.95 -11.24 -1.64
C LYS A 15 -5.87 -10.09 -2.04
N PHE A 16 -5.85 -8.98 -1.29
CA PHE A 16 -6.59 -7.78 -1.63
C PHE A 16 -6.13 -7.22 -2.98
N PHE A 17 -4.82 -7.06 -3.19
CA PHE A 17 -4.31 -6.63 -4.50
C PHE A 17 -4.61 -7.62 -5.62
N ASP A 18 -4.52 -8.93 -5.38
CA ASP A 18 -4.89 -9.93 -6.37
C ASP A 18 -6.36 -9.77 -6.79
N ARG A 19 -7.26 -9.46 -5.83
CA ARG A 19 -8.67 -9.13 -6.10
C ARG A 19 -8.83 -7.82 -6.89
N VAL A 20 -8.07 -6.78 -6.54
CA VAL A 20 -8.08 -5.50 -7.29
C VAL A 20 -7.66 -5.74 -8.74
N VAL A 21 -6.56 -6.47 -8.96
CA VAL A 21 -6.04 -6.79 -10.29
C VAL A 21 -7.05 -7.61 -11.10
N ALA A 22 -7.68 -8.60 -10.47
CA ALA A 22 -8.75 -9.39 -11.09
C ALA A 22 -9.97 -8.53 -11.46
N GLY A 23 -10.39 -7.62 -10.57
CA GLY A 23 -11.54 -6.73 -10.80
C GLY A 23 -11.32 -5.72 -11.94
N MET A 24 -10.08 -5.33 -12.20
CA MET A 24 -9.70 -4.45 -13.31
C MET A 24 -9.43 -5.20 -14.62
N SER A 25 -9.53 -6.53 -14.63
CA SER A 25 -9.09 -7.38 -15.76
C SER A 25 -7.64 -7.10 -16.20
N SER A 26 -6.77 -6.72 -15.25
CA SER A 26 -5.35 -6.45 -15.51
C SER A 26 -4.52 -7.73 -15.32
N PRO A 27 -3.45 -7.93 -16.10
CA PRO A 27 -2.56 -9.08 -15.91
C PRO A 27 -1.64 -8.94 -14.69
N SER A 28 -1.50 -7.74 -14.12
CA SER A 28 -0.60 -7.52 -12.99
C SER A 28 -0.92 -6.28 -12.16
N VAL A 29 -0.31 -6.20 -10.99
CA VAL A 29 -0.34 -5.04 -10.08
C VAL A 29 0.16 -3.76 -10.78
N ARG A 30 1.02 -3.87 -11.81
CA ARG A 30 1.48 -2.71 -12.58
C ARG A 30 0.33 -1.99 -13.30
N GLY A 31 -0.75 -2.69 -13.65
CA GLY A 31 -1.93 -2.08 -14.27
C GLY A 31 -2.60 -1.03 -13.39
N ILE A 32 -2.42 -1.10 -12.06
CA ILE A 32 -2.94 -0.09 -11.13
C ILE A 32 -2.35 1.30 -11.46
N LEU A 33 -1.11 1.36 -11.95
CA LEU A 33 -0.47 2.64 -12.29
C LEU A 33 -1.14 3.38 -13.46
N GLN A 34 -1.94 2.69 -14.27
CA GLN A 34 -2.66 3.30 -15.39
C GLN A 34 -3.78 4.23 -14.94
N PHE A 35 -4.26 4.10 -13.70
CA PHE A 35 -5.30 4.94 -13.11
C PHE A 35 -4.78 6.27 -12.57
N GLY A 36 -3.50 6.61 -12.78
CA GLY A 36 -2.94 7.92 -12.45
C GLY A 36 -2.52 8.10 -10.98
N PHE A 37 -2.35 7.01 -10.22
CA PHE A 37 -1.86 7.10 -8.84
C PHE A 37 -0.42 7.60 -8.78
N ASP A 38 -0.17 8.57 -7.90
CA ASP A 38 1.18 9.07 -7.58
C ASP A 38 1.94 8.12 -6.62
N VAL A 39 2.07 6.86 -7.04
CA VAL A 39 2.78 5.82 -6.29
C VAL A 39 3.78 5.14 -7.22
N PRO A 40 5.10 5.25 -6.95
CA PRO A 40 6.09 4.54 -7.74
C PRO A 40 5.89 3.02 -7.70
N TYR A 41 6.19 2.34 -8.81
CA TYR A 41 6.05 0.89 -8.91
C TYR A 41 6.79 0.11 -7.80
N SER A 42 7.95 0.60 -7.36
CA SER A 42 8.71 0.00 -6.25
C SER A 42 7.94 0.07 -4.92
N THR A 43 7.29 1.20 -4.63
CA THR A 43 6.42 1.38 -3.47
C THR A 43 5.19 0.50 -3.58
N LEU A 44 4.56 0.44 -4.76
CA LEU A 44 3.42 -0.42 -5.02
C LEU A 44 3.74 -1.91 -4.79
N LYS A 45 4.92 -2.37 -5.23
CA LYS A 45 5.37 -3.74 -4.92
C LYS A 45 5.55 -4.00 -3.43
N ASN A 46 6.03 -3.01 -2.67
CA ASN A 46 6.16 -3.14 -1.21
C ASN A 46 4.80 -3.22 -0.51
N TYR A 47 3.80 -2.50 -1.04
CA TYR A 47 2.43 -2.65 -0.60
C TYR A 47 1.88 -4.03 -0.99
N TYR A 48 2.12 -4.49 -2.22
CA TYR A 48 1.70 -5.81 -2.66
C TYR A 48 2.26 -6.95 -1.79
N SER A 49 3.54 -6.90 -1.47
CA SER A 49 4.20 -7.91 -0.63
C SER A 49 3.88 -7.78 0.86
N GLY A 50 3.14 -6.76 1.28
CA GLY A 50 2.84 -6.50 2.70
C GLY A 50 4.05 -6.04 3.51
N VAL A 51 5.14 -5.63 2.85
CA VAL A 51 6.35 -5.09 3.52
C VAL A 51 6.08 -3.70 4.11
N ARG A 52 5.15 -2.94 3.51
CA ARG A 52 4.74 -1.62 4.00
C ARG A 52 3.23 -1.53 4.16
N LEU A 53 2.80 -0.76 5.16
CA LEU A 53 1.42 -0.35 5.31
C LEU A 53 1.09 0.74 4.29
N MET A 54 -0.05 0.59 3.63
CA MET A 54 -0.51 1.58 2.66
C MET A 54 -1.24 2.74 3.35
N PRO A 55 -1.22 3.94 2.76
CA PRO A 55 -2.11 5.04 3.14
C PRO A 55 -3.59 4.63 3.07
N GLU A 56 -4.43 5.17 3.95
CA GLU A 56 -5.88 4.90 3.93
C GLU A 56 -6.57 5.42 2.67
N ASP A 57 -6.24 6.63 2.25
CA ASP A 57 -6.69 7.25 0.99
C ASP A 57 -6.41 6.32 -0.19
N PHE A 58 -5.15 5.88 -0.35
CA PHE A 58 -4.80 4.94 -1.41
C PHE A 58 -5.57 3.61 -1.30
N PHE A 59 -5.77 3.09 -0.09
CA PHE A 59 -6.57 1.88 0.11
C PHE A 59 -8.03 2.06 -0.31
N ARG A 60 -8.66 3.19 0.04
CA ARG A 60 -10.05 3.48 -0.33
C ARG A 60 -10.20 3.59 -1.84
N ASP A 61 -9.26 4.25 -2.51
CA ASP A 61 -9.26 4.33 -3.98
C ASP A 61 -9.19 2.95 -4.63
N LEU A 62 -8.34 2.05 -4.10
CA LEU A 62 -8.28 0.66 -4.57
C LEU A 62 -9.58 -0.11 -4.30
N CYS A 63 -10.25 0.14 -3.17
CA CYS A 63 -11.56 -0.44 -2.87
C CYS A 63 -12.62 -0.01 -3.89
N HIS A 64 -12.62 1.27 -4.26
CA HIS A 64 -13.50 1.80 -5.30
C HIS A 64 -13.25 1.15 -6.66
N LEU A 65 -11.97 1.00 -7.06
CA LEU A 65 -11.60 0.29 -8.30
C LEU A 65 -12.02 -1.17 -8.29
N ALA A 66 -11.85 -1.85 -7.15
CA ALA A 66 -12.18 -3.26 -6.99
C ALA A 66 -13.67 -3.52 -6.66
N LYS A 67 -14.49 -2.48 -6.58
CA LYS A 67 -15.91 -2.56 -6.13
C LYS A 67 -16.06 -3.42 -4.87
N THR A 68 -15.18 -3.21 -3.89
CA THR A 68 -15.11 -4.00 -2.65
C THR A 68 -15.35 -3.09 -1.46
N ASP A 69 -16.19 -3.51 -0.52
CA ASP A 69 -16.42 -2.77 0.72
C ASP A 69 -15.21 -2.93 1.66
N PRO A 70 -14.59 -1.83 2.15
CA PRO A 70 -13.56 -1.88 3.18
C PRO A 70 -13.93 -2.70 4.42
N ASP A 71 -15.20 -2.69 4.83
CA ASP A 71 -15.66 -3.34 6.06
C ASP A 71 -15.62 -4.87 5.95
N ASP A 72 -15.74 -5.40 4.73
CA ASP A 72 -15.63 -6.84 4.44
C ASP A 72 -14.19 -7.37 4.58
N LEU A 73 -13.19 -6.49 4.59
CA LEU A 73 -11.78 -6.89 4.54
C LEU A 73 -11.17 -7.12 5.93
N GLY A 74 -11.86 -6.72 7.01
CA GLY A 74 -11.41 -6.91 8.39
C GLY A 74 -10.05 -6.24 8.66
N VAL A 75 -9.86 -5.04 8.12
CA VAL A 75 -8.61 -4.25 8.24
C VAL A 75 -8.63 -3.37 9.49
N GLU A 76 -7.44 -3.13 10.04
CA GLU A 76 -7.25 -2.18 11.14
C GLU A 76 -6.72 -0.85 10.59
N PHE A 77 -7.33 0.27 10.98
CA PHE A 77 -6.81 1.60 10.68
C PHE A 77 -5.92 2.08 11.82
N VAL A 78 -4.63 2.27 11.55
CA VAL A 78 -3.64 2.71 12.54
C VAL A 78 -3.21 4.14 12.26
N SER A 79 -3.20 4.99 13.28
CA SER A 79 -2.70 6.36 13.19
C SER A 79 -1.18 6.43 13.37
N GLY A 80 -0.53 7.32 12.62
CA GLY A 80 0.87 7.70 12.84
C GLY A 80 1.80 7.48 11.64
N SER A 81 3.06 7.89 11.79
CA SER A 81 4.09 7.87 10.75
C SER A 81 4.71 6.49 10.52
N TRP A 82 3.89 5.44 10.46
CA TRP A 82 4.32 4.06 10.22
C TRP A 82 4.87 3.92 8.80
N GLY A 83 6.20 4.03 8.67
CA GLY A 83 6.92 3.95 7.40
C GLY A 83 7.63 5.25 6.97
N GLN A 84 7.49 6.35 7.72
CA GLN A 84 8.35 7.51 7.54
C GLN A 84 9.66 7.24 8.31
N VAL A 85 10.76 7.03 7.60
CA VAL A 85 12.08 6.94 8.23
C VAL A 85 12.44 8.32 8.78
N ILE A 86 12.35 8.50 10.09
CA ILE A 86 12.97 9.63 10.80
C ILE A 86 14.49 9.40 10.79
N GLY A 87 15.18 9.62 9.68
CA GLY A 87 16.61 9.34 9.66
C GLY A 87 17.28 9.19 8.30
N GLY A 88 17.36 10.30 7.56
CA GLY A 88 18.37 10.48 6.51
C GLY A 88 19.78 10.78 7.06
N ARG A 89 20.17 10.32 8.25
CA ARG A 89 21.58 10.36 8.66
C ARG A 89 22.25 9.06 8.22
N LYS A 90 22.56 8.96 6.92
CA LYS A 90 23.70 8.14 6.48
C LYS A 90 24.93 8.71 7.17
N GLY A 91 25.40 8.08 8.24
CA GLY A 91 26.69 8.40 8.82
C GLY A 91 27.75 8.33 7.72
N LYS A 92 28.52 9.40 7.51
CA LYS A 92 29.72 9.35 6.67
C LYS A 92 30.63 8.28 7.30
N ARG A 93 30.74 7.12 6.66
CA ARG A 93 31.73 6.11 7.02
C ARG A 93 33.10 6.76 6.82
N LYS A 94 33.78 7.16 7.91
CA LYS A 94 35.17 7.61 7.84
C LYS A 94 35.95 6.41 7.29
N LYS A 95 36.54 6.53 6.10
CA LYS A 95 37.55 5.58 5.64
C LYS A 95 38.70 5.69 6.63
N LEU A 96 39.00 4.58 7.32
CA LEU A 96 40.30 4.38 7.96
C LEU A 96 41.34 4.12 6.86
#